data_AF-A0A7S1CYY3-F1
#
_entry.id   AF-A0A7S1CYY3-F1
#
_cell.length_a   1.000
_cell.length_b   1.000
_cell.length_c   1.000
_cell.angle_alpha   90.00
_cell.angle_beta   90.00
_cell.angle_gamma   90.00
#
_symmetry.space_group_name_H-M   'P 1'
#
loop_
_entity.id
_entity.type
_entity.pdbx_description
1 polymer ?
#
loop_
_entity_poly.entity_id
_entity_poly.type
_entity_poly.pdbx_seq_one_letter_code
_entity_poly.pdbx_strand_id
1 'polypeptide(L)'
;MVLSVPRGGMDDMEMAVDAFDWTSNLGAPAALVGGAVLATLAETREFLAPKRKDSTPRRMLKQATRFLLLSAFGLEIISIFVTTVTGTMLLAHGDVPAGDQAGVEYHSPMGFLRYNHEFEYLTARITFLQGLFHWLIATALELTIPKEAEGEASRRMNQFIAASLFTIVFLMLSFYNAHMSFYENYFHMTFKYLHVAFERYVLNIGHRPLAVFYIPGFL
;
A
#
# COMPACT_ATOMS: atom_id res chain seq x y z
N MET A 1 -51.10 8.83 4.01
CA MET A 1 -49.98 9.56 3.37
C MET A 1 -48.95 9.80 4.46
N VAL A 2 -47.97 8.90 4.58
CA VAL A 2 -46.91 9.02 5.60
C VAL A 2 -45.84 9.92 4.99
N LEU A 3 -45.70 11.13 5.52
CA LEU A 3 -44.57 12.01 5.21
C LEU A 3 -43.32 11.32 5.74
N SER A 4 -42.53 10.72 4.86
CA SER A 4 -41.18 10.28 5.18
C SER A 4 -40.37 11.54 5.51
N VAL A 5 -40.08 11.73 6.79
CA VAL A 5 -39.05 12.68 7.24
C VAL A 5 -37.76 12.32 6.50
N PRO A 6 -37.10 13.25 5.80
CA PRO A 6 -35.79 12.97 5.25
C PRO A 6 -34.87 12.65 6.43
N ARG A 7 -34.47 11.39 6.56
CA ARG A 7 -33.44 11.01 7.51
C ARG A 7 -32.18 11.75 7.06
N GLY A 8 -31.69 12.64 7.91
CA GLY A 8 -30.48 13.41 7.68
C GLY A 8 -29.26 12.50 7.60
N GLY A 9 -29.02 11.91 6.44
CA GLY A 9 -27.67 11.54 6.03
C GLY A 9 -26.86 12.82 5.85
N MET A 10 -25.57 12.77 6.16
CA MET A 10 -24.65 13.82 5.67
C MET A 10 -24.78 13.92 4.15
N ASP A 11 -24.60 15.12 3.62
CA ASP A 11 -24.57 15.36 2.19
C ASP A 11 -23.47 14.49 1.54
N ASP A 12 -23.76 13.85 0.41
CA ASP A 12 -22.79 13.00 -0.30
C ASP A 12 -21.51 13.77 -0.62
N MET A 13 -21.65 15.09 -0.86
CA MET A 13 -20.53 15.98 -1.07
C MET A 13 -19.66 16.15 0.19
N GLU A 14 -20.26 16.24 1.38
CA GLU A 14 -19.53 16.32 2.65
C GLU A 14 -18.74 15.03 2.89
N MET A 15 -19.36 13.87 2.65
CA MET A 15 -18.71 12.57 2.75
C MET A 15 -17.55 12.41 1.75
N ALA A 16 -17.70 12.92 0.52
CA ALA A 16 -16.67 12.88 -0.50
C ALA A 16 -15.47 13.78 -0.14
N VAL A 17 -15.71 14.96 0.44
CA VAL A 17 -14.65 15.87 0.91
C VAL A 17 -13.89 15.27 2.09
N ASP A 18 -14.58 14.69 3.07
CA ASP A 18 -13.91 14.01 4.18
C ASP A 18 -13.11 12.78 3.71
N ALA A 19 -13.62 12.06 2.71
CA ALA A 19 -12.91 10.95 2.09
C ALA A 19 -11.65 11.45 1.35
N PHE A 20 -11.74 12.60 0.69
CA PHE A 20 -10.61 13.27 0.06
C PHE A 20 -9.52 13.58 1.09
N ASP A 21 -9.88 14.16 2.23
CA ASP A 21 -8.94 14.47 3.30
C ASP A 21 -8.23 13.23 3.83
N TRP A 22 -8.92 12.10 3.92
CA TRP A 22 -8.26 10.84 4.25
C TRP A 22 -7.25 10.41 3.18
N THR A 23 -7.63 10.47 1.89
CA THR A 23 -6.73 10.09 0.79
C THR A 23 -5.49 10.99 0.73
N SER A 24 -5.65 12.29 0.93
CA SER A 24 -4.55 13.27 0.90
C SER A 24 -3.56 13.05 2.06
N ASN A 25 -4.07 12.68 3.24
CA ASN A 25 -3.26 12.37 4.41
C ASN A 25 -2.41 11.10 4.29
N LEU A 26 -2.70 10.21 3.34
CA LEU A 26 -1.88 9.01 3.09
C LEU A 26 -0.67 9.30 2.19
N GLY A 27 -0.74 10.34 1.33
CA GLY A 27 0.31 10.66 0.37
C GLY A 27 1.64 11.08 1.01
N ALA A 28 1.59 11.89 2.06
CA ALA A 28 2.81 12.36 2.74
C ALA A 28 3.57 11.22 3.45
N PRO A 29 2.94 10.35 4.27
CA PRO A 29 3.58 9.16 4.80
C PRO A 29 4.18 8.25 3.73
N ALA A 30 3.45 8.00 2.63
CA ALA A 30 3.94 7.17 1.53
C ALA A 30 5.21 7.77 0.88
N ALA A 31 5.24 9.08 0.67
CA ALA A 31 6.41 9.78 0.14
C ALA A 31 7.62 9.71 1.09
N LEU A 32 7.39 9.78 2.41
CA LEU A 32 8.45 9.61 3.41
C LEU A 32 9.05 8.20 3.37
N VAL A 33 8.21 7.15 3.29
CA VAL A 33 8.67 5.77 3.15
C VAL A 33 9.43 5.59 1.83
N GLY A 34 8.89 6.11 0.72
CA GLY A 34 9.57 6.08 -0.58
C GLY A 34 10.93 6.76 -0.55
N GLY A 35 11.05 7.92 0.11
CA GLY A 35 12.32 8.62 0.31
C GLY A 35 13.31 7.83 1.16
N ALA A 36 12.84 7.23 2.26
CA ALA A 36 13.66 6.37 3.11
C ALA A 36 14.20 5.15 2.34
N VAL A 37 13.38 4.53 1.49
CA VAL A 37 13.79 3.42 0.63
C VAL A 37 14.88 3.85 -0.36
N LEU A 38 14.76 5.02 -0.98
CA LEU A 38 15.80 5.55 -1.89
C LEU A 38 17.11 5.82 -1.14
N ALA A 39 17.05 6.38 0.06
CA ALA A 39 18.22 6.58 0.91
C ALA A 39 18.90 5.24 1.25
N THR A 40 18.14 4.25 1.70
CA THR A 40 18.67 2.90 1.98
C THR A 40 19.28 2.27 0.72
N LEU A 41 18.64 2.39 -0.45
CA LEU A 41 19.18 1.89 -1.72
C LEU A 41 20.49 2.57 -2.10
N ALA A 42 20.59 3.89 -1.92
CA ALA A 42 21.79 4.65 -2.23
C ALA A 42 22.98 4.25 -1.34
N GLU A 43 22.75 4.14 -0.03
CA GLU A 43 23.78 3.79 0.95
C GLU A 43 24.26 2.34 0.85
N THR A 44 23.37 1.42 0.50
CA THR A 44 23.64 -0.03 0.56
C THR A 44 23.94 -0.66 -0.79
N ARG A 45 23.91 0.12 -1.88
CA ARG A 45 24.01 -0.36 -3.28
C ARG A 45 25.21 -1.27 -3.52
N GLU A 46 26.40 -0.84 -3.08
CA GLU A 46 27.64 -1.59 -3.31
C GLU A 46 27.69 -2.85 -2.44
N PHE A 47 27.26 -2.75 -1.19
CA PHE A 47 27.23 -3.85 -0.24
C PHE A 47 26.28 -4.98 -0.68
N LEU A 48 25.09 -4.61 -1.16
CA LEU A 48 24.08 -5.55 -1.62
C LEU A 48 24.35 -6.15 -3.01
N ALA A 49 25.41 -5.72 -3.70
CA ALA A 49 25.82 -6.39 -4.94
C ALA A 49 26.30 -7.83 -4.62
N PRO A 50 25.69 -8.87 -5.22
CA PRO A 50 26.15 -10.25 -5.03
C PRO A 50 27.56 -10.42 -5.60
N LYS A 51 28.50 -10.90 -4.78
CA LYS A 51 29.89 -11.17 -5.18
C LYS A 51 30.08 -12.67 -5.38
N ARG A 52 31.01 -13.07 -6.26
CA ARG A 52 31.36 -14.50 -6.46
C ARG A 52 31.85 -15.18 -5.18
N LYS A 53 32.45 -14.41 -4.25
CA LYS A 53 32.90 -14.90 -2.93
C LYS A 53 31.77 -15.13 -1.93
N ASP A 54 30.56 -14.63 -2.19
CA ASP A 54 29.44 -14.81 -1.27
C ASP A 54 28.95 -16.26 -1.34
N SER A 55 28.58 -16.85 -0.20
CA SER A 55 27.88 -18.12 -0.18
C SER A 55 26.47 -17.98 -0.78
N THR A 56 25.91 -19.07 -1.31
CA THR A 56 24.55 -19.10 -1.88
C THR A 56 23.50 -18.42 -0.98
N PRO A 57 23.37 -18.73 0.33
CA PRO A 57 22.37 -18.08 1.17
C PRO A 57 22.60 -16.58 1.31
N ARG A 58 23.87 -16.11 1.35
CA ARG A 58 24.17 -14.66 1.39
C ARG A 58 23.76 -13.96 0.10
N ARG A 59 23.98 -14.59 -1.06
CA ARG A 59 23.53 -14.04 -2.35
C ARG A 59 22.01 -13.94 -2.40
N MET A 60 21.31 -14.96 -1.93
CA MET A 60 19.84 -14.95 -1.86
C MET A 60 19.33 -13.84 -0.94
N LEU A 61 19.91 -13.67 0.25
CA LEU A 61 19.55 -12.57 1.16
C LEU A 61 19.77 -11.20 0.52
N LYS A 62 20.94 -10.97 -0.10
CA LYS A 62 21.22 -9.72 -0.83
C LYS A 62 20.20 -9.45 -1.93
N GLN A 63 19.85 -10.47 -2.72
CA GLN A 63 18.86 -10.36 -3.79
C GLN A 63 17.46 -10.08 -3.23
N ALA A 64 17.05 -10.78 -2.17
CA ALA A 64 15.78 -10.57 -1.49
C ALA A 64 15.68 -9.16 -0.91
N THR A 65 16.72 -8.67 -0.23
CA THR A 65 16.78 -7.28 0.28
C THR A 65 16.59 -6.27 -0.87
N ARG A 66 17.30 -6.43 -1.99
CA ARG A 66 17.16 -5.52 -3.14
C ARG A 66 15.76 -5.58 -3.76
N PHE A 67 15.20 -6.78 -3.91
CA PHE A 67 13.85 -6.96 -4.42
C PHE A 67 12.81 -6.29 -3.51
N LEU A 68 12.93 -6.47 -2.19
CA LEU A 68 12.05 -5.84 -1.21
C LEU A 68 12.17 -4.32 -1.23
N LEU A 69 13.38 -3.75 -1.31
CA LEU A 69 13.55 -2.29 -1.44
C LEU A 69 12.92 -1.76 -2.73
N LEU A 70 13.17 -2.39 -3.88
CA LEU A 70 12.62 -1.95 -5.16
C LEU A 70 11.09 -2.06 -5.20
N SER A 71 10.54 -3.16 -4.67
CA SER A 71 9.09 -3.33 -4.56
C SER A 71 8.47 -2.37 -3.54
N ALA A 72 9.12 -2.09 -2.41
CA ALA A 72 8.68 -1.07 -1.46
C ALA A 72 8.52 0.29 -2.15
N PHE A 73 9.56 0.74 -2.87
CA PHE A 73 9.51 1.99 -3.63
C PHE A 73 8.36 1.98 -4.65
N GLY A 74 8.23 0.92 -5.45
CA GLY A 74 7.15 0.81 -6.43
C GLY A 74 5.75 0.86 -5.80
N LEU A 75 5.56 0.20 -4.66
CA LEU A 75 4.30 0.20 -3.93
C LEU A 75 3.95 1.58 -3.36
N GLU A 76 4.92 2.32 -2.82
CA GLU A 76 4.68 3.70 -2.34
C GLU A 76 4.32 4.65 -3.48
N ILE A 77 4.98 4.54 -4.64
CA ILE A 77 4.62 5.32 -5.84
C ILE A 77 3.19 5.00 -6.29
N ILE A 78 2.79 3.72 -6.29
CA ILE A 78 1.40 3.33 -6.58
C ILE A 78 0.44 3.91 -5.54
N SER A 79 0.78 3.88 -4.25
CA SER A 79 -0.05 4.45 -3.19
C SER A 79 -0.30 5.94 -3.42
N ILE A 80 0.76 6.73 -3.64
CA ILE A 80 0.68 8.17 -3.94
C ILE A 80 -0.17 8.43 -5.20
N PHE A 81 0.06 7.65 -6.26
CA PHE A 81 -0.68 7.80 -7.51
C PHE A 81 -2.18 7.53 -7.30
N VAL A 82 -2.54 6.42 -6.68
CA VAL A 82 -3.95 6.05 -6.46
C VAL A 82 -4.64 7.05 -5.53
N THR A 83 -4.00 7.48 -4.44
CA THR A 83 -4.60 8.47 -3.53
C THR A 83 -4.82 9.81 -4.21
N THR A 84 -3.88 10.24 -5.06
CA THR A 84 -4.01 11.48 -5.85
C THR A 84 -5.17 11.38 -6.83
N VAL A 85 -5.23 10.32 -7.64
CA VAL A 85 -6.31 10.11 -8.62
C VAL A 85 -7.66 10.02 -7.92
N THR A 86 -7.75 9.23 -6.86
CA THR A 86 -8.99 9.08 -6.07
C THR A 86 -9.42 10.42 -5.48
N GLY A 87 -8.48 11.18 -4.92
CA GLY A 87 -8.76 12.52 -4.41
C GLY A 87 -9.34 13.45 -5.48
N THR A 88 -8.78 13.45 -6.69
CA THR A 88 -9.35 14.25 -7.79
C THR A 88 -10.74 13.77 -8.23
N MET A 89 -11.00 12.45 -8.18
CA MET A 89 -12.32 11.89 -8.48
C MET A 89 -13.36 12.28 -7.44
N LEU A 90 -12.98 12.31 -6.16
CA LEU A 90 -13.86 12.71 -5.06
C LEU A 90 -14.23 14.19 -5.14
N LEU A 91 -13.28 15.05 -5.47
CA LEU A 91 -13.56 16.48 -5.68
C LEU A 91 -14.48 16.73 -6.88
N ALA A 92 -14.43 15.87 -7.90
CA ALA A 92 -15.30 15.93 -9.09
C ALA A 92 -16.66 15.23 -8.88
N HIS A 93 -16.94 14.66 -7.70
CA HIS A 93 -18.14 13.86 -7.46
C HIS A 93 -19.44 14.67 -7.65
N GLY A 94 -19.41 15.98 -7.37
CA GLY A 94 -20.55 16.89 -7.58
C GLY A 94 -20.83 17.27 -9.05
N ASP A 95 -19.93 16.96 -9.99
CA ASP A 95 -20.06 17.35 -11.40
C ASP A 95 -20.74 16.27 -12.27
N VAL A 96 -20.96 15.07 -11.73
CA VAL A 96 -21.61 13.96 -12.43
C VAL A 96 -23.10 13.92 -12.03
N PRO A 97 -24.05 14.00 -12.97
CA PRO A 97 -25.47 13.89 -12.64
C PRO A 97 -25.73 12.56 -11.93
N ALA A 98 -26.36 12.62 -10.75
CA ALA A 98 -26.65 11.49 -9.88
C ALA A 98 -27.37 10.36 -10.64
N GLY A 99 -26.60 9.42 -11.18
CA GLY A 99 -27.09 8.25 -11.86
C GLY A 99 -27.17 7.07 -10.89
N ASP A 100 -28.36 6.48 -10.75
CA ASP A 100 -28.71 5.18 -10.15
C ASP A 100 -28.08 4.73 -8.81
N GLN A 101 -27.26 5.53 -8.12
CA GLN A 101 -26.69 5.22 -6.81
C GLN A 101 -27.66 5.51 -5.63
N ALA A 102 -28.96 5.64 -5.93
CA ALA A 102 -29.99 5.86 -4.93
C ALA A 102 -30.25 4.58 -4.12
N GLY A 103 -29.65 4.48 -2.92
CA GLY A 103 -30.10 3.50 -1.93
C GLY A 103 -29.05 2.89 -0.99
N VAL A 104 -27.77 3.25 -1.10
CA VAL A 104 -26.75 2.79 -0.14
C VAL A 104 -26.51 3.87 0.88
N GLU A 105 -27.03 3.69 2.09
CA GLU A 105 -26.78 4.61 3.22
C GLU A 105 -25.40 4.32 3.82
N TYR A 106 -24.51 5.31 3.82
CA TYR A 106 -23.20 5.26 4.47
C TYR A 106 -23.12 6.28 5.62
N HIS A 107 -22.50 5.86 6.71
CA HIS A 107 -22.37 6.67 7.94
C HIS A 107 -20.94 7.15 8.20
N SER A 108 -20.00 6.92 7.26
CA SER A 108 -18.62 7.39 7.40
C SER A 108 -17.96 7.60 6.04
N PRO A 109 -16.96 8.50 5.94
CA PRO A 109 -16.18 8.71 4.72
C PRO A 109 -15.44 7.45 4.24
N MET A 110 -14.99 6.62 5.18
CA MET A 110 -14.39 5.32 4.86
C MET A 110 -15.42 4.33 4.30
N GLY A 111 -16.65 4.37 4.81
CA GLY A 111 -17.76 3.61 4.26
C GLY A 111 -18.07 4.04 2.82
N PHE A 112 -18.12 5.35 2.58
CA PHE A 112 -18.29 5.92 1.24
C PHE A 112 -17.24 5.39 0.26
N LEU A 113 -15.95 5.47 0.63
CA LEU A 113 -14.85 4.93 -0.18
C LEU A 113 -14.99 3.44 -0.44
N ARG A 114 -15.35 2.65 0.58
CA ARG A 114 -15.54 1.20 0.43
C ARG A 114 -16.64 0.88 -0.59
N TYR A 115 -17.77 1.58 -0.55
CA TYR A 115 -18.92 1.24 -1.40
C TYR A 115 -18.77 1.78 -2.83
N ASN A 116 -18.28 3.02 -2.99
CA ASN A 116 -18.22 3.68 -4.29
C ASN A 116 -16.87 3.51 -5.01
N HIS A 117 -15.79 3.31 -4.25
CA HIS A 117 -14.41 3.30 -4.74
C HIS A 117 -13.60 2.15 -4.11
N GLU A 118 -14.19 0.96 -3.98
CA GLU A 118 -13.62 -0.18 -3.22
C GLU A 118 -12.20 -0.54 -3.71
N PHE A 119 -12.00 -0.54 -5.03
CA PHE A 119 -10.70 -0.88 -5.63
C PHE A 119 -9.62 0.12 -5.26
N GLU A 120 -9.89 1.41 -5.43
CA GLU A 120 -8.96 2.50 -5.12
C GLU A 120 -8.61 2.52 -3.63
N TYR A 121 -9.63 2.37 -2.78
CA TYR A 121 -9.49 2.25 -1.33
C TYR A 121 -8.59 1.06 -0.93
N LEU A 122 -8.85 -0.12 -1.49
CA LEU A 122 -8.06 -1.32 -1.23
C LEU A 122 -6.62 -1.16 -1.74
N THR A 123 -6.45 -0.63 -2.95
CA THR A 123 -5.14 -0.42 -3.56
C THR A 123 -4.28 0.49 -2.68
N ALA A 124 -4.80 1.68 -2.33
CA ALA A 124 -4.07 2.66 -1.54
C ALA A 124 -3.61 2.07 -0.18
N ARG A 125 -4.49 1.35 0.53
CA ARG A 125 -4.18 0.74 1.83
C ARG A 125 -3.18 -0.41 1.70
N ILE A 126 -3.38 -1.31 0.75
CA ILE A 126 -2.53 -2.49 0.57
C ILE A 126 -1.13 -2.05 0.15
N THR A 127 -1.01 -1.17 -0.84
CA THR A 127 0.31 -0.78 -1.36
C THR A 127 1.11 0.01 -0.34
N PHE A 128 0.49 0.94 0.40
CA PHE A 128 1.17 1.65 1.49
C PHE A 128 1.66 0.68 2.57
N LEU A 129 0.77 -0.18 3.09
CA LEU A 129 1.15 -1.06 4.21
C LEU A 129 2.19 -2.10 3.77
N GLN A 130 2.03 -2.66 2.58
CA GLN A 130 2.98 -3.64 2.02
C GLN A 130 4.33 -3.00 1.70
N GLY A 131 4.33 -1.76 1.19
CA GLY A 131 5.56 -1.01 0.92
C GLY A 131 6.35 -0.73 2.19
N LEU A 132 5.67 -0.26 3.24
CA LEU A 132 6.22 -0.07 4.57
C LEU A 132 6.82 -1.38 5.15
N PHE A 133 6.10 -2.50 5.05
CA PHE A 133 6.62 -3.79 5.51
C PHE A 133 7.82 -4.27 4.69
N HIS A 134 7.78 -4.12 3.37
CA HIS A 134 8.90 -4.48 2.51
C HIS A 134 10.17 -3.69 2.88
N TRP A 135 10.05 -2.39 3.14
CA TRP A 135 11.18 -1.57 3.58
C TRP A 135 11.74 -1.98 4.94
N LEU A 136 10.87 -2.17 5.94
CA LEU A 136 11.29 -2.60 7.29
C LEU A 136 11.95 -3.98 7.27
N ILE A 137 11.37 -4.94 6.55
CA ILE A 137 11.92 -6.28 6.38
C ILE A 137 13.25 -6.22 5.63
N ALA A 138 13.36 -5.42 4.56
CA ALA A 138 14.60 -5.26 3.83
C ALA A 138 15.72 -4.71 4.72
N THR A 139 15.41 -3.69 5.53
CA THR A 139 16.35 -3.10 6.50
C THR A 139 16.78 -4.14 7.54
N ALA A 140 15.85 -4.91 8.07
CA ALA A 140 16.16 -6.01 8.99
C ALA A 140 17.06 -7.06 8.33
N LEU A 141 16.74 -7.49 7.10
CA LEU A 141 17.56 -8.45 6.36
C LEU A 141 18.96 -7.92 6.06
N GLU A 142 19.11 -6.64 5.70
CA GLU A 142 20.41 -6.02 5.49
C GLU A 142 21.30 -6.15 6.72
N LEU A 143 20.77 -5.84 7.90
CA LEU A 143 21.47 -5.98 9.19
C LEU A 143 21.87 -7.42 9.50
N THR A 144 21.12 -8.41 9.01
CA THR A 144 21.51 -9.83 9.15
C THR A 144 22.67 -10.24 8.24
N ILE A 145 23.03 -9.47 7.21
CA ILE A 145 24.14 -9.83 6.31
C ILE A 145 25.47 -9.34 6.92
N PRO A 146 26.45 -10.22 7.19
CA PRO A 146 27.72 -9.81 7.79
C PRO A 146 28.51 -8.84 6.90
N LYS A 147 29.02 -7.75 7.48
CA LYS A 147 29.89 -6.78 6.77
C LYS A 147 31.37 -7.16 6.95
N GLU A 148 32.23 -6.87 5.95
CA GLU A 148 33.63 -7.36 5.91
C GLU A 148 34.50 -6.84 7.08
N ALA A 149 34.16 -5.67 7.64
CA ALA A 149 34.85 -5.04 8.76
C ALA A 149 34.05 -5.07 10.08
N GLU A 150 33.05 -5.95 10.20
CA GLU A 150 32.16 -6.02 11.36
C GLU A 150 32.77 -6.82 12.52
N GLY A 151 32.94 -6.20 13.68
CA GLY A 151 33.35 -6.89 14.91
C GLY A 151 32.22 -7.71 15.53
N GLU A 152 32.55 -8.63 16.46
CA GLU A 152 31.57 -9.53 17.09
C GLU A 152 30.48 -8.77 17.88
N ALA A 153 30.84 -7.71 18.60
CA ALA A 153 29.88 -6.89 19.34
C ALA A 153 28.88 -6.19 18.40
N SER A 154 29.38 -5.58 17.32
CA SER A 154 28.53 -4.97 16.28
C SER A 154 27.60 -6.00 15.64
N ARG A 155 28.10 -7.22 15.42
CA ARG A 155 27.31 -8.31 14.87
C ARG A 155 26.13 -8.70 15.74
N ARG A 156 26.35 -8.85 17.05
CA ARG A 156 25.28 -9.15 18.02
C ARG A 156 24.27 -8.00 18.08
N MET A 157 24.74 -6.76 18.06
CA MET A 157 23.87 -5.57 18.03
C MET A 157 22.99 -5.54 16.77
N ASN A 158 23.57 -5.75 15.59
CA ASN A 158 22.83 -5.78 14.32
C ASN A 158 21.78 -6.89 14.28
N GLN A 159 22.10 -8.07 14.83
CA GLN A 159 21.13 -9.16 14.96
C GLN A 159 19.98 -8.81 15.92
N PHE A 160 20.28 -8.15 17.03
CA PHE A 160 19.25 -7.68 17.96
C PHE A 160 18.34 -6.64 17.29
N ILE A 161 18.90 -5.63 16.61
CA ILE A 161 18.13 -4.62 15.89
C ILE A 161 17.26 -5.26 14.80
N ALA A 162 17.81 -6.20 14.02
CA ALA A 162 17.06 -6.92 13.01
C ALA A 162 15.87 -7.68 13.62
N ALA A 163 16.07 -8.38 14.75
CA ALA A 163 15.00 -9.06 15.46
C ALA A 163 13.93 -8.08 15.97
N SER A 164 14.32 -6.93 16.53
CA SER A 164 13.39 -5.89 16.95
C SER A 164 12.57 -5.33 15.79
N LEU A 165 13.17 -5.10 14.62
CA LEU A 165 12.46 -4.67 13.42
C LEU A 165 11.43 -5.70 12.95
N PHE A 166 11.77 -7.00 12.95
CA PHE A 166 10.80 -8.05 12.66
C PHE A 166 9.65 -8.05 13.68
N THR A 167 9.94 -7.90 14.98
CA THR A 167 8.90 -7.79 16.02
C THR A 167 7.99 -6.60 15.76
N ILE A 168 8.54 -5.43 15.39
CA ILE A 168 7.74 -4.24 15.05
C ILE A 168 6.81 -4.53 13.87
N VAL A 169 7.29 -5.19 12.81
CA VAL A 169 6.44 -5.58 11.66
C VAL A 169 5.27 -6.46 12.11
N PHE A 170 5.51 -7.47 12.96
CA PHE A 170 4.45 -8.32 13.50
C PHE A 170 3.46 -7.55 14.38
N LEU A 171 3.95 -6.64 15.22
CA LEU A 171 3.09 -5.79 16.06
C LEU A 171 2.24 -4.85 15.22
N MET A 172 2.81 -4.23 14.19
CA MET A 172 2.08 -3.38 13.25
C MET A 172 0.99 -4.17 12.52
N LEU A 173 1.30 -5.37 12.02
CA LEU A 173 0.32 -6.23 11.36
C LEU A 173 -0.79 -6.68 12.33
N SER A 174 -0.43 -7.05 13.57
CA SER A 174 -1.39 -7.42 14.60
C SER A 174 -2.31 -6.26 14.97
N PHE A 175 -1.73 -5.07 15.17
CA PHE A 175 -2.48 -3.85 15.45
C PHE A 175 -3.42 -3.52 14.30
N TYR A 176 -2.92 -3.56 13.06
CA TYR A 176 -3.72 -3.30 11.87
C TYR A 176 -4.88 -4.28 11.71
N ASN A 177 -4.64 -5.59 11.95
CA ASN A 177 -5.68 -6.62 11.94
C ASN A 177 -6.78 -6.37 12.97
N ALA A 178 -6.41 -5.96 14.19
CA ALA A 178 -7.38 -5.68 15.25
C ALA A 178 -8.25 -4.43 14.96
N HIS A 179 -7.76 -3.50 14.13
CA HIS A 179 -8.45 -2.25 13.81
C HIS A 179 -9.10 -2.22 12.43
N MET A 180 -9.19 -3.36 11.73
CA MET A 180 -9.94 -3.43 10.48
C MET A 180 -11.44 -3.58 10.76
N SER A 181 -12.22 -2.60 10.29
CA SER A 181 -13.68 -2.59 10.45
C SER A 181 -14.44 -3.23 9.28
N PHE A 182 -13.83 -3.28 8.09
CA PHE A 182 -14.52 -3.69 6.85
C PHE A 182 -14.15 -5.09 6.35
N TYR A 183 -13.01 -5.62 6.82
CA TYR A 183 -12.48 -6.92 6.43
C TYR A 183 -12.07 -7.66 7.70
N GLU A 184 -12.19 -8.98 7.68
CA GLU A 184 -11.88 -9.82 8.85
C GLU A 184 -10.41 -9.76 9.24
N ASN A 185 -9.51 -9.65 8.26
CA ASN A 185 -8.07 -9.57 8.44
C ASN A 185 -7.40 -9.10 7.13
N TYR A 186 -6.09 -8.87 7.18
CA TYR A 186 -5.31 -8.37 6.04
C TYR A 186 -5.34 -9.32 4.84
N PHE A 187 -5.41 -10.62 5.11
CA PHE A 187 -5.45 -11.64 4.08
C PHE A 187 -6.79 -11.65 3.33
N HIS A 188 -7.91 -11.56 4.05
CA HIS A 188 -9.23 -11.36 3.46
C HIS A 188 -9.27 -10.06 2.63
N MET A 189 -8.72 -8.96 3.15
CA MET A 189 -8.62 -7.70 2.40
C MET A 189 -7.84 -7.86 1.07
N THR A 190 -6.76 -8.63 1.08
CA THR A 190 -5.94 -8.90 -0.12
C THR A 190 -6.68 -9.75 -1.14
N PHE A 191 -7.42 -10.77 -0.70
CA PHE A 191 -8.26 -11.57 -1.60
C PHE A 191 -9.40 -10.76 -2.21
N LYS A 192 -10.04 -9.90 -1.41
CA LYS A 192 -11.07 -8.99 -1.93
C LYS A 192 -10.50 -8.05 -2.97
N TYR A 193 -9.28 -7.54 -2.78
CA TYR A 193 -8.58 -6.74 -3.78
C TYR A 193 -8.40 -7.50 -5.11
N LEU A 194 -7.91 -8.75 -5.05
CA LEU A 194 -7.76 -9.57 -6.26
C LEU A 194 -9.09 -9.82 -6.97
N HIS A 195 -10.15 -10.09 -6.20
CA HIS A 195 -11.49 -10.28 -6.74
C HIS A 195 -12.01 -9.03 -7.46
N VAL A 196 -11.97 -7.87 -6.80
CA VAL A 196 -12.43 -6.60 -7.36
C VAL A 196 -11.58 -6.18 -8.57
N ALA A 197 -10.26 -6.39 -8.50
CA ALA A 197 -9.37 -6.13 -9.63
C ALA A 197 -9.71 -7.00 -10.84
N PHE A 198 -9.96 -8.29 -10.63
CA PHE A 198 -10.34 -9.22 -11.67
C PHE A 198 -11.71 -8.87 -12.28
N GLU A 199 -12.72 -8.60 -11.46
CA GLU A 199 -14.04 -8.18 -11.94
C GLU A 199 -13.97 -6.90 -12.77
N ARG A 200 -13.22 -5.90 -12.30
CA ARG A 200 -13.15 -4.58 -12.95
C ARG A 200 -12.32 -4.56 -14.23
N TYR A 201 -11.21 -5.30 -14.29
CA TYR A 201 -10.28 -5.22 -15.42
C TYR A 201 -10.28 -6.45 -16.34
N VAL A 202 -10.77 -7.60 -15.89
CA VAL A 202 -10.82 -8.83 -16.71
C VAL A 202 -12.23 -9.15 -17.17
N LEU A 203 -13.23 -9.05 -16.29
CA LEU A 203 -14.62 -9.40 -16.63
C LEU A 203 -15.39 -8.23 -17.24
N ASN A 204 -15.29 -7.04 -16.63
CA ASN A 204 -15.96 -5.82 -17.10
C ASN A 204 -15.03 -4.97 -17.99
N ILE A 205 -14.54 -5.54 -19.09
CA ILE A 205 -13.86 -4.80 -20.17
C ILE A 205 -14.91 -3.93 -20.90
N GLY A 206 -15.47 -2.93 -20.24
CA GLY A 206 -16.05 -1.78 -20.92
C GLY A 206 -14.91 -1.11 -21.70
N HIS A 207 -15.15 -0.72 -22.96
CA HIS A 207 -14.18 -0.21 -23.93
C HIS A 207 -13.13 0.78 -23.37
N ARG A 208 -12.08 0.28 -22.70
CA ARG A 208 -10.93 1.05 -22.20
C ARG A 208 -9.64 0.36 -22.66
N PRO A 209 -9.28 0.51 -23.95
CA PRO A 209 -8.21 -0.26 -24.60
C PRO A 209 -6.79 -0.05 -24.02
N LEU A 210 -6.59 0.97 -23.18
CA LEU A 210 -5.30 1.23 -22.52
C LEU A 210 -4.90 0.15 -21.50
N ALA A 211 -5.82 -0.70 -21.03
CA ALA A 211 -5.49 -1.83 -20.15
C ALA A 211 -4.67 -2.93 -20.84
N VAL A 212 -4.65 -2.97 -22.18
CA VAL A 212 -3.97 -4.02 -22.97
C VAL A 212 -2.52 -3.66 -23.30
N PHE A 213 -2.09 -2.40 -23.09
CA PHE A 213 -0.78 -1.89 -23.53
C PHE A 213 0.34 -1.92 -22.49
N TYR A 214 0.26 -2.74 -21.43
CA TYR A 214 1.44 -3.01 -20.61
C TYR A 214 2.32 -4.06 -21.29
N ILE A 215 2.94 -3.68 -22.42
CA ILE A 215 4.15 -4.36 -22.89
C ILE A 215 5.27 -3.88 -21.96
N PRO A 216 5.92 -4.76 -21.20
CA PRO A 216 7.08 -4.33 -20.43
C PRO A 216 8.12 -3.76 -21.39
N GLY A 217 8.56 -2.51 -21.16
CA GLY A 217 9.52 -1.80 -22.02
C GLY A 217 10.96 -2.37 -22.04
N PHE A 218 11.09 -3.68 -21.84
CA PHE A 218 12.33 -4.45 -21.90
C PHE A 218 12.23 -5.67 -22.84
N LEU A 219 11.20 -5.72 -23.69
CA LEU A 219 11.19 -6.48 -24.95
C LEU A 219 11.61 -5.56 -26.10
#